data_AF-A0A752MW71-F1
#
_entry.id   AF-A0A752MW71-F1
#
_cell.length_a   1.000
_cell.length_b   1.000
_cell.length_c   1.000
_cell.angle_alpha   90.00
_cell.angle_beta   90.00
_cell.angle_gamma   90.00
#
_symmetry.space_group_name_H-M   'P 1'
#
loop_
_entity.id
_entity.type
_entity.pdbx_description
1 polymer ?
#
loop_
_entity_poly.entity_id
_entity_poly.type
_entity_poly.pdbx_seq_one_letter_code
_entity_poly.pdbx_strand_id
1 'polypeptide(L)'
;MDNSAKNKGMPIFLDEIPRNISDSLDLIDVDAWFPSNNAAQKLWRCLESLRDLDELVVDAAQQKNATKRKRKLKIALTHLHALVMSLDDLCNEIHSNKDTRSLIDEKTVAEVLEIQNLFSSLLPHDHKADISTARNKLSAHIDKKMNPFKAQEIIGLIPSNEFGRCLHICLHLVLDLTKLNIYHWSCKAPSYDYVRFMTNEPFLLTIKVDGEKMLELAALHIANNSPKNDIPEIVQNLVTHSQWMFKKGQPRISSLKEENTDNWNTFKTHSHFHKPNTLE
;
A
#
# COMPACT_ATOMS: atom_id res chain seq x y z
N MET A 1 -31.73 -30.85 40.36
CA MET A 1 -30.62 -30.78 39.38
C MET A 1 -30.61 -29.37 38.83
N ASP A 2 -29.56 -28.65 39.17
CA ASP A 2 -29.47 -27.20 39.04
C ASP A 2 -29.29 -26.81 37.56
N ASN A 3 -30.16 -25.95 37.05
CA ASN A 3 -30.25 -25.54 35.65
C ASN A 3 -29.41 -24.26 35.39
N SER A 4 -28.33 -24.06 36.15
CA SER A 4 -27.58 -22.80 36.23
C SER A 4 -26.46 -22.63 35.19
N ALA A 5 -26.41 -23.48 34.16
CA ALA A 5 -25.39 -23.42 33.12
C ALA A 5 -25.97 -23.10 31.73
N LYS A 6 -26.82 -22.07 31.59
CA LYS A 6 -27.25 -21.60 30.27
C LYS A 6 -27.11 -20.09 30.14
N ASN A 7 -26.19 -19.73 29.23
CA ASN A 7 -25.79 -18.39 28.78
C ASN A 7 -24.63 -17.73 29.54
N LYS A 8 -23.53 -18.45 29.78
CA LYS A 8 -22.22 -17.78 29.81
C LYS A 8 -21.82 -17.51 28.37
N GLY A 9 -21.85 -16.24 27.96
CA GLY A 9 -21.38 -15.84 26.62
C GLY A 9 -19.92 -16.25 26.38
N MET A 10 -19.51 -16.30 25.11
CA MET A 10 -18.12 -16.57 24.76
C MET A 10 -17.23 -15.41 25.24
N PRO A 11 -16.18 -15.66 26.04
CA PRO A 11 -15.28 -14.61 26.48
C PRO A 11 -14.50 -14.03 25.29
N ILE A 12 -14.26 -12.71 25.33
CA ILE A 12 -13.47 -11.98 24.34
C ILE A 12 -12.15 -11.59 25.02
N PHE A 13 -11.03 -11.99 24.42
CA PHE A 13 -9.69 -11.71 24.94
C PHE A 13 -8.91 -10.76 24.01
N LEU A 14 -7.95 -10.03 24.58
CA LEU A 14 -6.96 -9.31 23.78
C LEU A 14 -5.99 -10.33 23.18
N ASP A 15 -5.69 -10.20 21.89
CA ASP A 15 -4.59 -10.92 21.24
C ASP A 15 -3.32 -10.08 21.41
N GLU A 16 -2.45 -10.51 22.32
CA GLU A 16 -1.23 -9.77 22.68
C GLU A 16 -0.09 -9.97 21.67
N ILE A 17 -0.24 -10.87 20.70
CA ILE A 17 0.82 -11.22 19.76
C ILE A 17 0.99 -10.11 18.72
N PRO A 18 2.14 -9.40 18.71
CA PRO A 18 2.43 -8.40 17.68
C PRO A 18 2.69 -9.12 16.35
N ARG A 19 2.05 -8.63 15.28
CA ARG A 19 2.24 -9.13 13.92
C ARG A 19 2.36 -7.97 12.94
N ASN A 20 3.28 -8.12 12.01
CA ASN A 20 3.36 -7.29 10.81
C ASN A 20 2.69 -8.04 9.65
N ILE A 21 2.34 -7.33 8.59
CA ILE A 21 1.96 -7.92 7.31
C ILE A 21 3.15 -8.70 6.74
N SER A 22 2.88 -9.91 6.25
CA SER A 22 3.87 -10.82 5.68
C SER A 22 4.77 -10.13 4.66
N ASP A 23 6.09 -10.31 4.78
CA ASP A 23 7.09 -9.88 3.80
C ASP A 23 7.36 -11.00 2.79
N SER A 24 7.53 -10.65 1.51
CA SER A 24 7.86 -11.65 0.48
C SER A 24 9.26 -12.27 0.65
N LEU A 25 10.14 -11.63 1.42
CA LEU A 25 11.50 -12.08 1.71
C LEU A 25 11.62 -12.83 3.05
N ASP A 26 10.56 -12.83 3.87
CA ASP A 26 10.54 -13.51 5.16
C ASP A 26 10.50 -15.05 5.01
N LEU A 27 10.90 -15.72 6.09
CA LEU A 27 10.76 -17.18 6.20
C LEU A 27 9.28 -17.58 6.30
N ILE A 28 8.96 -18.78 5.80
CA ILE A 28 7.58 -19.31 5.68
C ILE A 28 6.85 -19.42 7.04
N ASP A 29 7.58 -19.49 8.16
CA ASP A 29 7.04 -19.80 9.49
C ASP A 29 6.87 -18.59 10.45
N VAL A 30 6.97 -17.36 9.94
CA VAL A 30 6.76 -16.15 10.75
C VAL A 30 5.28 -15.99 11.12
N ASP A 31 5.01 -15.64 12.38
CA ASP A 31 3.64 -15.26 12.79
C ASP A 31 3.34 -13.84 12.28
N ALA A 32 2.70 -13.78 11.11
CA ALA A 32 2.41 -12.57 10.37
C ALA A 32 0.93 -12.48 9.97
N TRP A 33 0.52 -11.30 9.51
CA TRP A 33 -0.75 -11.10 8.82
C TRP A 33 -0.61 -11.45 7.35
N PHE A 34 -1.47 -12.34 6.88
CA PHE A 34 -1.58 -12.73 5.48
C PHE A 34 -2.88 -12.20 4.88
N PRO A 35 -2.90 -11.74 3.62
CA PRO A 35 -4.11 -11.28 2.97
C PRO A 35 -5.09 -12.45 2.77
N SER A 36 -6.35 -12.29 3.16
CA SER A 36 -7.41 -13.31 3.00
C SER A 36 -8.52 -12.92 2.03
N ASN A 37 -8.44 -11.75 1.42
CA ASN A 37 -9.26 -11.35 0.27
C ASN A 37 -8.46 -10.59 -0.80
N ASN A 38 -9.06 -10.37 -1.97
CA ASN A 38 -8.39 -9.71 -3.11
C ASN A 38 -7.95 -8.27 -2.80
N ALA A 39 -8.76 -7.52 -2.03
CA ALA A 39 -8.42 -6.15 -1.63
C ALA A 39 -7.16 -6.14 -0.75
N ALA A 40 -7.07 -7.02 0.25
CA ALA A 40 -5.88 -7.15 1.09
C ALA A 40 -4.67 -7.62 0.29
N GLN A 41 -4.85 -8.53 -0.68
CA GLN A 41 -3.76 -8.98 -1.53
C GLN A 41 -3.19 -7.85 -2.40
N LYS A 42 -4.05 -6.96 -2.91
CA LYS A 42 -3.62 -5.79 -3.70
C LYS A 42 -2.98 -4.71 -2.83
N LEU A 43 -3.48 -4.51 -1.61
CA LEU A 43 -2.84 -3.64 -0.62
C LEU A 43 -1.44 -4.17 -0.24
N TRP A 44 -1.31 -5.48 -0.05
CA TRP A 44 -0.02 -6.13 0.21
C TRP A 44 1.00 -5.87 -0.91
N ARG A 45 0.60 -5.95 -2.19
CA ARG A 45 1.49 -5.60 -3.33
C ARG A 45 1.94 -4.12 -3.29
N CYS A 46 1.07 -3.23 -2.83
CA CYS A 46 1.46 -1.82 -2.61
C CYS A 46 2.52 -1.73 -1.51
N LEU A 47 2.31 -2.43 -0.39
CA LEU A 47 3.26 -2.48 0.73
C LEU A 47 4.64 -3.03 0.32
N GLU A 48 4.69 -4.12 -0.45
CA GLU A 48 5.97 -4.65 -0.96
C GLU A 48 6.72 -3.61 -1.82
N SER A 49 5.98 -2.92 -2.70
CA SER A 49 6.58 -1.85 -3.51
C SER A 49 7.07 -0.68 -2.65
N LEU A 50 6.40 -0.38 -1.53
CA LEU A 50 6.82 0.65 -0.57
C LEU A 50 8.07 0.22 0.21
N ARG A 51 8.18 -1.04 0.63
CA ARG A 51 9.35 -1.60 1.31
C ARG A 51 10.61 -1.49 0.44
N ASP A 52 10.51 -1.93 -0.81
CA ASP A 52 11.60 -1.82 -1.78
C ASP A 52 11.99 -0.35 -2.05
N LEU A 53 10.99 0.54 -2.15
CA LEU A 53 11.23 1.96 -2.34
C LEU A 53 11.93 2.59 -1.13
N ASP A 54 11.57 2.21 0.10
CA ASP A 54 12.16 2.80 1.30
C ASP A 54 13.67 2.52 1.35
N GLU A 55 14.07 1.26 1.16
CA GLU A 55 15.48 0.88 1.10
C GLU A 55 16.23 1.67 0.01
N LEU A 56 15.69 1.70 -1.21
CA LEU A 56 16.36 2.35 -2.34
C LEU A 56 16.42 3.89 -2.22
N VAL A 57 15.40 4.51 -1.62
CA VAL A 57 15.34 5.96 -1.39
C VAL A 57 16.27 6.38 -0.27
N VAL A 58 16.34 5.60 0.83
CA VAL A 58 17.32 5.78 1.91
C VAL A 58 18.74 5.72 1.34
N ASP A 59 19.03 4.67 0.57
CA ASP A 59 20.31 4.47 -0.10
C ASP A 59 20.69 5.65 -0.99
N ALA A 60 19.73 6.16 -1.77
CA ALA A 60 19.93 7.29 -2.67
C ALA A 60 20.19 8.59 -1.91
N ALA A 61 19.45 8.84 -0.82
CA ALA A 61 19.59 10.03 0.01
C ALA A 61 21.00 10.16 0.61
N GLN A 62 21.62 9.02 0.97
CA GLN A 62 22.98 8.97 1.53
C GLN A 62 24.09 9.18 0.48
N GLN A 63 23.79 9.09 -0.83
CA GLN A 63 24.80 9.26 -1.88
C GLN A 63 25.21 10.73 -2.06
N LYS A 64 26.48 11.04 -1.78
CA LYS A 64 27.08 12.35 -2.09
C LYS A 64 27.31 12.58 -3.59
N ASN A 65 27.55 11.51 -4.36
CA ASN A 65 27.79 11.60 -5.79
C ASN A 65 26.46 11.63 -6.57
N ALA A 66 26.24 12.70 -7.34
CA ALA A 66 25.01 12.91 -8.11
C ALA A 66 24.74 11.79 -9.13
N THR A 67 25.79 11.25 -9.78
CA THR A 67 25.64 10.15 -10.74
C THR A 67 25.26 8.85 -10.06
N LYS A 68 25.89 8.51 -8.92
CA LYS A 68 25.49 7.33 -8.13
C LYS A 68 24.06 7.46 -7.63
N ARG A 69 23.67 8.66 -7.17
CA ARG A 69 22.29 8.96 -6.76
C ARG A 69 21.29 8.75 -7.89
N LYS A 70 21.57 9.28 -9.09
CA LYS A 70 20.75 9.06 -10.28
C LYS A 70 20.64 7.58 -10.66
N ARG A 71 21.72 6.81 -10.51
CA ARG A 71 21.70 5.35 -10.74
C ARG A 71 20.83 4.60 -9.73
N LYS A 72 20.82 5.01 -8.46
CA LYS A 72 19.92 4.43 -7.44
C LYS A 72 18.45 4.76 -7.75
N LEU A 73 18.14 6.01 -8.07
CA LEU A 73 16.79 6.40 -8.53
C LEU A 73 16.34 5.65 -9.78
N LYS A 74 17.25 5.39 -10.73
CA LYS A 74 16.96 4.58 -11.90
C LYS A 74 16.46 3.19 -11.50
N ILE A 75 17.08 2.55 -10.50
CA ILE A 75 16.66 1.22 -10.00
C ILE A 75 15.30 1.32 -9.29
N ALA A 76 15.15 2.32 -8.43
CA ALA A 76 13.90 2.60 -7.69
C ALA A 76 12.70 2.83 -8.60
N LEU A 77 12.92 3.24 -9.85
CA LEU A 77 11.85 3.48 -10.81
C LEU A 77 11.00 2.24 -11.11
N THR A 78 11.59 1.03 -11.06
CA THR A 78 10.82 -0.21 -11.21
C THR A 78 9.77 -0.33 -10.11
N HIS A 79 10.16 -0.09 -8.87
CA HIS A 79 9.28 -0.22 -7.70
C HIS A 79 8.28 0.94 -7.61
N LEU A 80 8.67 2.14 -8.03
CA LEU A 80 7.73 3.27 -8.18
C LEU A 80 6.64 2.94 -9.23
N HIS A 81 7.03 2.41 -10.39
CA HIS A 81 6.07 1.97 -11.40
C HIS A 81 5.18 0.84 -10.88
N ALA A 82 5.74 -0.14 -10.16
CA ALA A 82 4.97 -1.22 -9.55
C ALA A 82 3.94 -0.71 -8.53
N LEU A 83 4.32 0.27 -7.70
CA LEU A 83 3.41 0.93 -6.76
C LEU A 83 2.26 1.63 -7.49
N VAL A 84 2.56 2.38 -8.56
CA VAL A 84 1.54 3.06 -9.37
C VAL A 84 0.52 2.07 -9.93
N MET A 85 1.01 0.99 -10.55
CA MET A 85 0.13 -0.05 -11.10
C MET A 85 -0.68 -0.75 -10.00
N SER A 86 -0.07 -1.02 -8.85
CA SER A 86 -0.74 -1.70 -7.73
C SER A 86 -1.84 -0.84 -7.12
N LEU A 87 -1.65 0.48 -7.05
CA LEU A 87 -2.68 1.42 -6.59
C LEU A 87 -3.84 1.54 -7.58
N ASP A 88 -3.56 1.57 -8.89
CA ASP A 88 -4.60 1.53 -9.91
C ASP A 88 -5.39 0.22 -9.84
N ASP A 89 -4.71 -0.92 -9.72
CA ASP A 89 -5.33 -2.25 -9.55
C ASP A 89 -6.18 -2.34 -8.27
N LEU A 90 -5.74 -1.70 -7.18
CA LEU A 90 -6.49 -1.62 -5.93
C LEU A 90 -7.73 -0.74 -6.08
N CYS A 91 -7.63 0.42 -6.73
CA CYS A 91 -8.81 1.23 -7.04
C CYS A 91 -9.82 0.44 -7.90
N ASN A 92 -9.32 -0.24 -8.95
CA ASN A 92 -10.12 -1.13 -9.80
C ASN A 92 -10.79 -2.26 -9.01
N GLU A 93 -10.10 -2.86 -8.04
CA GLU A 93 -10.71 -3.87 -7.15
C GLU A 93 -11.92 -3.31 -6.43
N ILE A 94 -11.78 -2.12 -5.87
CA ILE A 94 -12.79 -1.54 -5.00
C ILE A 94 -14.05 -1.17 -5.78
N HIS A 95 -13.93 -0.66 -7.00
CA HIS A 95 -15.11 -0.22 -7.77
C HIS A 95 -15.64 -1.23 -8.80
N SER A 96 -14.85 -2.24 -9.19
CA SER A 96 -15.26 -3.24 -10.19
C SER A 96 -15.57 -4.62 -9.61
N ASN A 97 -14.96 -5.02 -8.48
CA ASN A 97 -15.22 -6.34 -7.89
C ASN A 97 -16.49 -6.32 -7.02
N LYS A 98 -17.43 -7.22 -7.30
CA LYS A 98 -18.70 -7.31 -6.56
C LYS A 98 -18.53 -7.60 -5.07
N ASP A 99 -17.61 -8.49 -4.72
CA ASP A 99 -17.39 -8.91 -3.33
C ASP A 99 -16.83 -7.74 -2.52
N THR A 100 -15.81 -7.06 -3.03
CA THR A 100 -15.22 -5.88 -2.38
C THR A 100 -16.21 -4.72 -2.29
N ARG A 101 -16.96 -4.45 -3.36
CA ARG A 101 -18.01 -3.41 -3.36
C ARG A 101 -19.08 -3.66 -2.31
N SER A 102 -19.44 -4.92 -2.05
CA SER A 102 -20.48 -5.26 -1.08
C SER A 102 -20.12 -4.91 0.37
N LEU A 103 -18.84 -4.62 0.63
CA LEU A 103 -18.32 -4.24 1.95
C LEU A 103 -18.42 -2.74 2.23
N ILE A 104 -18.73 -1.91 1.23
CA ILE A 104 -18.79 -0.45 1.35
C ILE A 104 -20.04 0.10 0.66
N ASP A 105 -20.40 1.35 0.96
CA ASP A 105 -21.55 2.00 0.33
C ASP A 105 -21.23 2.49 -1.09
N GLU A 106 -22.27 2.62 -1.92
CA GLU A 106 -22.13 3.03 -3.32
C GLU A 106 -21.56 4.45 -3.49
N LYS A 107 -21.70 5.34 -2.50
CA LYS A 107 -21.07 6.68 -2.55
C LYS A 107 -19.56 6.54 -2.39
N THR A 108 -19.08 5.73 -1.46
CA THR A 108 -17.64 5.43 -1.32
C THR A 108 -17.07 4.79 -2.58
N VAL A 109 -17.81 3.86 -3.22
CA VAL A 109 -17.41 3.28 -4.52
C VAL A 109 -17.24 4.35 -5.61
N ALA A 110 -18.19 5.28 -5.72
CA ALA A 110 -18.12 6.38 -6.69
C ALA A 110 -16.94 7.31 -6.40
N GLU A 111 -16.67 7.62 -5.13
CA GLU A 111 -15.51 8.42 -4.72
C GLU A 111 -14.19 7.75 -5.10
N VAL A 112 -14.06 6.42 -4.94
CA VAL A 112 -12.85 5.69 -5.36
C VAL A 112 -12.65 5.74 -6.88
N LEU A 113 -13.72 5.63 -7.67
CA LEU A 113 -13.63 5.79 -9.13
C LEU A 113 -13.17 7.20 -9.53
N GLU A 114 -13.68 8.23 -8.86
CA GLU A 114 -13.22 9.61 -9.06
C GLU A 114 -11.74 9.80 -8.69
N ILE A 115 -11.31 9.23 -7.55
CA ILE A 115 -9.92 9.23 -7.11
C ILE A 115 -9.03 8.56 -8.15
N GLN A 116 -9.43 7.42 -8.70
CA GLN A 116 -8.66 6.72 -9.72
C GLN A 116 -8.49 7.57 -10.98
N ASN A 117 -9.58 8.18 -11.48
CA ASN A 117 -9.52 9.07 -12.63
C ASN A 117 -8.58 10.26 -12.37
N LEU A 118 -8.65 10.83 -11.17
CA LEU A 118 -7.76 11.91 -10.74
C LEU A 118 -6.31 11.47 -10.64
N PHE A 119 -6.04 10.30 -10.06
CA PHE A 119 -4.72 9.68 -9.97
C PHE A 119 -4.12 9.47 -11.36
N SER A 120 -4.86 8.86 -12.29
CA SER A 120 -4.46 8.68 -13.69
C SER A 120 -4.19 10.00 -14.42
N SER A 121 -4.91 11.08 -14.06
CA SER A 121 -4.66 12.40 -14.63
C SER A 121 -3.39 13.08 -14.07
N LEU A 122 -3.11 12.90 -12.78
CA LEU A 122 -1.94 13.49 -12.11
C LEU A 122 -0.66 12.72 -12.40
N LEU A 123 -0.79 11.41 -12.61
CA LEU A 123 0.28 10.47 -12.85
C LEU A 123 -0.12 9.49 -13.97
N PRO A 124 -0.03 9.93 -15.25
CA PRO A 124 -0.25 9.05 -16.38
C PRO A 124 0.69 7.85 -16.30
N HIS A 125 0.14 6.66 -16.50
CA HIS A 125 0.88 5.40 -16.38
C HIS A 125 0.49 4.38 -17.46
N ASP A 126 -0.14 4.85 -18.54
CA ASP A 126 -0.34 4.04 -19.74
C ASP A 126 1.01 3.61 -20.36
N HIS A 127 0.96 2.76 -21.37
CA HIS A 127 2.14 2.23 -22.05
C HIS A 127 3.05 3.29 -22.71
N LYS A 128 2.56 4.51 -22.95
CA LYS A 128 3.30 5.63 -23.55
C LYS A 128 3.78 6.64 -22.51
N ALA A 129 3.23 6.61 -21.30
CA ALA A 129 3.62 7.50 -20.22
C ALA A 129 5.11 7.40 -19.89
N ASP A 130 5.67 8.50 -19.37
CA ASP A 130 7.10 8.62 -19.10
C ASP A 130 7.58 7.56 -18.11
N ILE A 131 6.82 7.32 -17.03
CA ILE A 131 7.13 6.30 -16.01
C ILE A 131 7.17 4.89 -16.60
N SER A 132 6.19 4.54 -17.44
CA SER A 132 6.12 3.25 -18.12
C SER A 132 7.24 3.10 -19.15
N THR A 133 7.52 4.15 -19.92
CA THR A 133 8.60 4.16 -20.91
C THR A 133 9.95 3.98 -20.25
N ALA A 134 10.23 4.74 -19.19
CA ALA A 134 11.50 4.68 -18.47
C ALA A 134 11.65 3.33 -17.73
N ARG A 135 10.58 2.78 -17.15
CA ARG A 135 10.59 1.43 -16.57
C ARG A 135 10.90 0.36 -17.61
N ASN A 136 10.17 0.35 -18.72
CA ASN A 136 10.27 -0.70 -19.74
C ASN A 136 11.60 -0.67 -20.52
N LYS A 137 12.14 0.52 -20.77
CA LYS A 137 13.31 0.68 -21.64
C LYS A 137 14.64 0.84 -20.91
N LEU A 138 14.62 1.24 -19.64
CA LEU A 138 15.84 1.56 -18.89
C LEU A 138 15.96 0.88 -17.54
N SER A 139 14.87 0.79 -16.76
CA SER A 139 14.96 0.53 -15.31
C SER A 139 15.59 -0.82 -14.97
N ALA A 140 15.02 -1.93 -15.49
CA ALA A 140 15.55 -3.27 -15.26
C ALA A 140 16.80 -3.58 -16.12
N HIS A 141 16.82 -3.08 -17.35
CA HIS A 141 17.96 -3.18 -18.27
C HIS A 141 17.85 -2.06 -19.31
N ILE A 142 18.97 -1.72 -19.95
CA ILE A 142 18.94 -0.85 -21.13
C ILE A 142 18.53 -1.72 -22.32
N ASP A 143 17.48 -1.34 -23.04
CA ASP A 143 17.04 -2.04 -24.24
C ASP A 143 18.21 -2.24 -25.23
N LYS A 144 18.34 -3.45 -25.78
CA LYS A 144 19.42 -3.85 -26.68
C LYS A 144 19.58 -2.94 -27.90
N LYS A 145 18.49 -2.33 -28.39
CA LYS A 145 18.50 -1.45 -29.56
C LYS A 145 18.67 0.03 -29.20
N MET A 146 18.88 0.35 -27.92
CA MET A 146 18.96 1.71 -27.44
C MET A 146 20.37 2.28 -27.56
N ASN A 147 20.47 3.45 -28.19
CA ASN A 147 21.71 4.21 -28.18
C ASN A 147 21.85 5.02 -26.86
N PRO A 148 23.08 5.38 -26.44
CA PRO A 148 23.30 6.11 -25.20
C PRO A 148 22.55 7.45 -25.10
N PHE A 149 22.40 8.18 -26.21
CA PHE A 149 21.71 9.47 -26.25
C PHE A 149 20.23 9.32 -25.89
N LYS A 150 19.52 8.37 -26.50
CA LYS A 150 18.12 8.05 -26.18
C LYS A 150 17.95 7.59 -24.74
N ALA A 151 18.92 6.85 -24.19
CA ALA A 151 18.88 6.48 -22.78
C ALA A 151 19.00 7.69 -21.85
N GLN A 152 19.80 8.69 -22.22
CA GLN A 152 19.92 9.95 -21.49
C GLN A 152 18.66 10.82 -21.62
N GLU A 153 18.01 10.82 -22.78
CA GLU A 153 16.72 11.50 -22.96
C GLU A 153 15.64 10.89 -22.06
N ILE A 154 15.47 9.57 -22.10
CA ILE A 154 14.42 8.88 -21.33
C ILE A 154 14.63 9.04 -19.82
N ILE A 155 15.87 8.91 -19.31
CA ILE A 155 16.13 9.16 -17.88
C ILE A 155 15.95 10.64 -17.51
N GLY A 156 16.10 11.54 -18.49
CA GLY A 156 15.85 12.97 -18.34
C GLY A 156 14.37 13.33 -18.18
N LEU A 157 13.45 12.47 -18.64
CA LEU A 157 12.01 12.66 -18.50
C LEU A 157 11.56 12.62 -17.03
N ILE A 158 12.25 11.85 -16.20
CA ILE A 158 11.93 11.70 -14.77
C ILE A 158 13.11 12.20 -13.93
N PRO A 159 13.28 13.53 -13.83
CA PRO A 159 14.26 14.10 -12.92
C PRO A 159 13.86 13.79 -11.46
N SER A 160 14.80 13.95 -10.52
CA SER A 160 14.55 13.62 -9.11
C SER A 160 13.30 14.29 -8.54
N ASN A 161 13.03 15.55 -8.91
CA ASN A 161 11.85 16.28 -8.44
C ASN A 161 10.53 15.73 -8.98
N GLU A 162 10.56 15.12 -10.16
CA GLU A 162 9.39 14.46 -10.73
C GLU A 162 9.20 13.08 -10.09
N PHE A 163 10.29 12.33 -9.88
CA PHE A 163 10.26 11.09 -9.09
C PHE A 163 9.63 11.33 -7.71
N GLY A 164 10.09 12.36 -6.99
CA GLY A 164 9.55 12.73 -5.68
C GLY A 164 8.06 13.09 -5.74
N ARG A 165 7.62 13.84 -6.76
CA ARG A 165 6.20 14.16 -6.99
C ARG A 165 5.37 12.90 -7.18
N CYS A 166 5.78 12.02 -8.10
CA CYS A 166 5.12 10.75 -8.37
C CYS A 166 5.02 9.87 -7.12
N LEU A 167 6.11 9.78 -6.35
CA LEU A 167 6.14 9.06 -5.07
C LEU A 167 5.10 9.65 -4.10
N HIS A 168 5.11 10.96 -3.87
CA HIS A 168 4.20 11.59 -2.91
C HIS A 168 2.73 11.50 -3.31
N ILE A 169 2.42 11.44 -4.61
CA ILE A 169 1.06 11.13 -5.08
C ILE A 169 0.66 9.72 -4.62
N CYS A 170 1.53 8.73 -4.83
CA CYS A 170 1.29 7.35 -4.43
C CYS A 170 1.16 7.20 -2.90
N LEU A 171 2.04 7.85 -2.13
CA LEU A 171 2.02 7.85 -0.66
C LEU A 171 0.72 8.43 -0.11
N HIS A 172 0.23 9.52 -0.71
CA HIS A 172 -1.04 10.11 -0.30
C HIS A 172 -2.22 9.17 -0.59
N LEU A 173 -2.26 8.60 -1.80
CA LEU A 173 -3.34 7.71 -2.20
C LEU A 173 -3.38 6.44 -1.35
N VAL A 174 -2.24 5.78 -1.11
CA VAL A 174 -2.22 4.54 -0.33
C VAL A 174 -2.73 4.78 1.10
N LEU A 175 -2.35 5.89 1.74
CA LEU A 175 -2.82 6.23 3.08
C LEU A 175 -4.35 6.37 3.15
N ASP A 176 -4.97 7.04 2.18
CA ASP A 176 -6.43 7.15 2.16
C ASP A 176 -7.11 5.80 1.88
N LEU A 177 -6.57 5.00 0.95
CA LEU A 177 -7.13 3.67 0.67
C LEU A 177 -7.06 2.75 1.90
N THR A 178 -6.00 2.83 2.72
CA THR A 178 -5.91 2.02 3.96
C THR A 178 -7.02 2.31 4.98
N LYS A 179 -7.67 3.47 4.91
CA LYS A 179 -8.75 3.82 5.85
C LYS A 179 -10.03 3.02 5.57
N LEU A 180 -10.19 2.44 4.38
CA LEU A 180 -11.35 1.63 4.03
C LEU A 180 -11.39 0.32 4.85
N ASN A 181 -12.58 -0.07 5.30
CA ASN A 181 -12.80 -1.33 6.02
C ASN A 181 -13.19 -2.46 5.07
N ILE A 182 -12.29 -2.79 4.15
CA ILE A 182 -12.49 -3.78 3.08
C ILE A 182 -11.44 -4.89 3.08
N TYR A 183 -10.50 -4.83 4.01
CA TYR A 183 -9.32 -5.68 4.03
C TYR A 183 -9.52 -6.82 5.01
N HIS A 184 -9.44 -8.05 4.51
CA HIS A 184 -9.51 -9.23 5.36
C HIS A 184 -8.12 -9.84 5.50
N TRP A 185 -7.82 -10.30 6.71
CA TRP A 185 -6.53 -10.86 7.06
C TRP A 185 -6.69 -12.26 7.67
N SER A 186 -5.63 -13.04 7.61
CA SER A 186 -5.47 -14.31 8.33
C SER A 186 -4.13 -14.32 9.04
N CYS A 187 -3.98 -15.19 10.03
CA CYS A 187 -2.71 -15.41 10.71
C CYS A 187 -2.57 -16.89 11.09
N LYS A 188 -1.40 -17.26 11.62
CA LYS A 188 -1.16 -18.64 12.05
C LYS A 188 -2.19 -19.06 13.11
N ALA A 189 -2.78 -20.23 12.89
CA ALA A 189 -3.72 -20.83 13.84
C ALA A 189 -2.97 -21.64 14.91
N PRO A 190 -3.58 -21.89 16.09
CA PRO A 190 -2.94 -22.67 17.17
C PRO A 190 -2.63 -24.12 16.79
N SER A 191 -3.44 -24.72 15.90
CA SER A 191 -3.19 -26.05 15.32
C SER A 191 -3.88 -26.16 13.95
N TYR A 192 -3.62 -27.25 13.23
CA TYR A 192 -4.21 -27.52 11.91
C TYR A 192 -5.73 -27.71 11.92
N ASP A 193 -6.33 -27.95 13.08
CA ASP A 193 -7.79 -28.11 13.24
C ASP A 193 -8.50 -26.76 13.39
N TYR A 194 -7.77 -25.64 13.26
CA TYR A 194 -8.32 -24.30 13.39
C TYR A 194 -7.85 -23.41 12.25
N VAL A 195 -8.69 -22.41 11.97
CA VAL A 195 -8.37 -21.30 11.08
C VAL A 195 -8.62 -19.99 11.82
N ARG A 196 -7.80 -18.96 11.54
CA ARG A 196 -7.86 -17.68 12.23
C ARG A 196 -7.90 -16.53 11.22
N PHE A 197 -8.97 -15.73 11.27
CA PHE A 197 -9.24 -14.66 10.31
C PHE A 197 -9.74 -13.39 10.99
N MET A 198 -9.39 -12.26 10.40
CA MET A 198 -9.89 -10.93 10.74
C MET A 198 -10.61 -10.38 9.50
N THR A 199 -11.93 -10.51 9.48
CA THR A 199 -12.77 -9.97 8.39
C THR A 199 -13.31 -8.58 8.71
N ASN A 200 -13.31 -8.19 9.99
CA ASN A 200 -13.70 -6.86 10.44
C ASN A 200 -12.75 -6.43 11.56
N GLU A 201 -11.89 -5.45 11.29
CA GLU A 201 -10.94 -4.96 12.28
C GLU A 201 -11.68 -4.35 13.49
N PRO A 202 -11.22 -4.59 14.75
CA PRO A 202 -10.04 -5.36 15.16
C PRO A 202 -10.35 -6.82 15.55
N PHE A 203 -11.48 -7.38 15.13
CA PHE A 203 -11.97 -8.68 15.62
C PHE A 203 -11.33 -9.86 14.89
N LEU A 204 -10.75 -10.76 15.68
CA LEU A 204 -10.03 -11.94 15.22
C LEU A 204 -10.77 -13.21 15.65
N LEU A 205 -11.33 -13.90 14.66
CA LEU A 205 -12.15 -15.09 14.83
C LEU A 205 -11.31 -16.34 14.67
N THR A 206 -11.44 -17.28 15.61
CA THR A 206 -10.85 -18.62 15.51
C THR A 206 -11.97 -19.63 15.35
N ILE A 207 -11.95 -20.36 14.23
CA ILE A 207 -12.98 -21.34 13.87
C ILE A 207 -12.33 -22.71 13.87
N LYS A 208 -12.98 -23.68 14.50
CA LYS A 208 -12.59 -25.09 14.42
C LYS A 208 -13.10 -25.68 13.12
N VAL A 209 -12.23 -26.40 12.42
CA VAL A 209 -12.51 -27.02 11.12
C VAL A 209 -12.22 -28.52 11.16
N ASP A 210 -12.91 -29.27 10.31
CA ASP A 210 -12.63 -30.67 9.98
C ASP A 210 -12.60 -30.80 8.46
N GLY A 211 -11.39 -30.85 7.91
CA GLY A 211 -11.16 -30.64 6.48
C GLY A 211 -11.68 -29.26 6.04
N GLU A 212 -12.60 -29.25 5.07
CA GLU A 212 -13.22 -28.01 4.55
C GLU A 212 -14.47 -27.58 5.36
N LYS A 213 -14.90 -28.38 6.35
CA LYS A 213 -16.13 -28.13 7.08
C LYS A 213 -15.88 -27.27 8.32
N MET A 214 -16.56 -26.13 8.42
CA MET A 214 -16.61 -25.35 9.66
C MET A 214 -17.47 -26.08 10.69
N LEU A 215 -16.91 -26.34 11.86
CA LEU A 215 -17.60 -27.04 12.95
C LEU A 215 -18.21 -26.06 13.96
N GLU A 216 -17.38 -25.18 14.53
CA GLU A 216 -17.80 -24.25 15.57
C GLU A 216 -16.88 -23.04 15.67
N LEU A 217 -17.43 -21.93 16.18
CA LEU A 217 -16.64 -20.77 16.59
C LEU A 217 -15.94 -21.11 17.90
N ALA A 218 -14.61 -21.22 17.86
CA ALA A 218 -13.80 -21.64 19.00
C ALA A 218 -13.41 -20.46 19.90
N ALA A 219 -13.12 -19.30 19.31
CA ALA A 219 -12.76 -18.10 20.07
C ALA A 219 -12.99 -16.81 19.27
N LEU A 220 -13.13 -15.71 20.01
CA LEU A 220 -13.10 -14.34 19.50
C LEU A 220 -12.07 -13.54 20.29
N HIS A 221 -11.13 -12.92 19.58
CA HIS A 221 -10.14 -12.01 20.15
C HIS A 221 -10.28 -10.61 19.56
N ILE A 222 -9.73 -9.62 20.25
CA ILE A 222 -9.49 -8.27 19.75
C ILE A 222 -7.99 -8.16 19.50
N ALA A 223 -7.59 -7.86 18.27
CA ALA A 223 -6.18 -7.62 17.96
C ALA A 223 -5.69 -6.35 18.65
N ASN A 224 -4.47 -6.39 19.19
CA ASN A 224 -3.83 -5.23 19.81
C ASN A 224 -3.44 -4.14 18.79
N ASN A 225 -3.33 -4.48 17.50
CA ASN A 225 -2.94 -3.58 16.44
C ASN A 225 -3.65 -3.92 15.11
N SER A 226 -3.86 -2.90 14.26
CA SER A 226 -4.35 -3.10 12.89
C SER A 226 -3.19 -3.55 11.99
N PRO A 227 -3.39 -4.56 11.11
CA PRO A 227 -2.40 -4.92 10.09
C PRO A 227 -2.01 -3.73 9.20
N LYS A 228 -2.93 -2.78 9.00
CA LYS A 228 -2.73 -1.63 8.11
C LYS A 228 -1.76 -0.60 8.69
N ASN A 229 -1.42 -0.70 9.98
CA ASN A 229 -0.51 0.24 10.65
C ASN A 229 0.95 0.13 10.20
N ASP A 230 1.33 -0.97 9.53
CA ASP A 230 2.64 -1.13 8.89
C ASP A 230 2.87 -0.08 7.77
N ILE A 231 1.80 0.35 7.10
CA ILE A 231 1.90 1.24 5.93
C ILE A 231 2.25 2.67 6.35
N PRO A 232 1.55 3.33 7.31
CA PRO A 232 1.92 4.65 7.80
C PRO A 232 3.39 4.79 8.23
N GLU A 233 3.97 3.77 8.86
CA GLU A 233 5.37 3.78 9.30
C GLU A 233 6.33 3.90 8.10
N ILE A 234 6.19 3.03 7.10
CA ILE A 234 7.01 3.06 5.89
C ILE A 234 6.77 4.35 5.09
N VAL A 235 5.52 4.82 5.03
CA VAL A 235 5.20 6.10 4.37
C VAL A 235 5.91 7.26 5.07
N GLN A 236 5.95 7.29 6.40
CA GLN A 236 6.66 8.33 7.14
C GLN A 236 8.17 8.32 6.87
N ASN A 237 8.78 7.13 6.75
CA ASN A 237 10.18 6.99 6.35
C ASN A 237 10.41 7.52 4.94
N LEU A 238 9.59 7.09 3.98
CA LEU A 238 9.67 7.54 2.59
C LEU A 238 9.50 9.06 2.45
N VAL A 239 8.53 9.65 3.15
CA VAL A 239 8.36 11.11 3.21
C VAL A 239 9.64 11.76 3.73
N THR A 240 10.23 11.25 4.80
CA THR A 240 11.44 11.83 5.40
C THR A 240 12.64 11.75 4.44
N HIS A 241 12.85 10.61 3.82
CA HIS A 241 14.00 10.34 2.96
C HIS A 241 13.86 10.89 1.53
N SER A 242 12.67 11.26 1.09
CA SER A 242 12.42 11.84 -0.24
C SER A 242 12.61 13.36 -0.31
N GLN A 243 12.70 14.07 0.82
CA GLN A 243 12.64 15.55 0.86
C GLN A 243 13.68 16.24 -0.04
N TRP A 244 14.87 15.65 -0.18
CA TRP A 244 15.96 16.19 -1.02
C TRP A 244 15.63 16.21 -2.52
N MET A 245 14.62 15.44 -2.95
CA MET A 245 14.24 15.33 -4.35
C MET A 245 13.54 16.59 -4.87
N PHE A 246 12.89 17.35 -3.99
CA PHE A 246 12.05 18.48 -4.37
C PHE A 246 12.84 19.77 -4.55
N LYS A 247 12.42 20.58 -5.51
CA LYS A 247 12.95 21.94 -5.67
C LYS A 247 12.47 22.84 -4.54
N LYS A 248 13.19 23.95 -4.30
CA LYS A 248 12.76 24.98 -3.36
C LYS A 248 11.38 25.52 -3.81
N GLY A 249 10.42 25.57 -2.90
CA GLY A 249 9.06 26.03 -3.16
C GLY A 249 8.13 25.03 -3.88
N GLN A 250 8.63 23.86 -4.28
CA GLN A 250 7.77 22.82 -4.84
C GLN A 250 6.90 22.19 -3.75
N PRO A 251 5.57 22.07 -3.96
CA PRO A 251 4.69 21.39 -3.03
C PRO A 251 5.14 19.95 -2.75
N ARG A 252 5.04 19.54 -1.48
CA ARG A 252 5.36 18.19 -1.02
C ARG A 252 4.74 17.92 0.35
N ILE A 253 4.51 16.65 0.64
CA ILE A 253 4.22 16.17 1.99
C ILE A 253 5.48 16.39 2.85
N SER A 254 5.35 17.13 3.95
CA SER A 254 6.45 17.44 4.86
C SER A 254 6.52 16.50 6.06
N SER A 255 5.36 16.03 6.53
CA SER A 255 5.22 15.15 7.69
C SER A 255 3.81 14.55 7.67
N LEU A 256 3.66 13.36 8.22
CA LEU A 256 2.35 12.82 8.54
C LEU A 256 1.90 13.35 9.91
N LYS A 257 0.59 13.45 10.10
CA LYS A 257 -0.04 13.81 11.37
C LYS A 257 -1.18 12.85 11.63
N GLU A 258 -1.38 12.51 12.88
CA GLU A 258 -2.59 11.79 13.29
C GLU A 258 -3.82 12.63 12.91
N GLU A 259 -4.76 11.96 12.25
CA GLU A 259 -5.98 12.58 11.78
C GLU A 259 -7.05 12.48 12.86
N ASN A 260 -7.61 13.62 13.26
CA ASN A 260 -8.68 13.71 14.25
C ASN A 260 -10.08 13.77 13.61
N THR A 261 -10.17 13.56 12.29
CA THR A 261 -11.39 13.69 11.50
C THR A 261 -11.75 12.38 10.82
N ASP A 262 -13.05 12.06 10.76
CA ASP A 262 -13.57 10.88 10.05
C ASP A 262 -13.49 11.00 8.51
N ASN A 263 -12.72 11.95 7.98
CA ASN A 263 -12.57 12.11 6.53
C ASN A 263 -11.60 11.09 5.97
N TRP A 264 -12.13 10.05 5.33
CA TRP A 264 -11.28 9.04 4.71
C TRP A 264 -10.58 9.52 3.43
N ASN A 265 -11.14 10.51 2.72
CA ASN A 265 -10.66 10.96 1.41
C ASN A 265 -10.06 12.38 1.48
N THR A 266 -8.77 12.44 1.71
CA THR A 266 -7.98 13.68 1.70
C THR A 266 -7.32 13.92 0.33
N PHE A 267 -7.15 12.88 -0.48
CA PHE A 267 -6.55 12.86 -1.80
C PHE A 267 -7.28 13.78 -2.76
N LYS A 268 -8.60 13.68 -2.82
CA LYS A 268 -9.43 14.55 -3.66
C LYS A 268 -9.26 16.02 -3.27
N THR A 269 -9.38 16.32 -1.98
CA THR A 269 -9.34 17.69 -1.44
C THR A 269 -7.98 18.36 -1.66
N HIS A 270 -6.89 17.61 -1.52
CA HIS A 270 -5.52 18.13 -1.57
C HIS A 270 -4.81 17.79 -2.90
N SER A 271 -5.53 17.27 -3.90
CA SER A 271 -4.99 16.93 -5.21
C SER A 271 -4.31 18.09 -5.95
N HIS A 272 -4.71 19.32 -5.66
CA HIS A 272 -4.12 20.53 -6.23
C HIS A 272 -2.64 20.70 -5.88
N PHE A 273 -2.17 20.17 -4.74
CA PHE A 273 -0.75 20.17 -4.37
C PHE A 273 0.10 19.24 -5.25
N HIS A 274 -0.53 18.30 -5.94
CA HIS A 274 0.15 17.31 -6.77
C HIS A 274 0.25 17.70 -8.24
N LYS A 275 -0.42 18.79 -8.63
CA LYS A 275 -0.37 19.28 -10.02
C LYS A 275 1.07 19.67 -10.38
N PRO A 276 1.54 19.34 -11.59
CA PRO A 276 2.84 19.83 -12.05
C PRO A 276 2.88 21.35 -11.91
N ASN A 277 3.98 21.90 -11.38
CA ASN A 277 4.17 23.34 -11.38
C ASN A 277 4.14 23.83 -12.83
N THR A 278 3.01 24.38 -13.28
CA THR A 278 2.94 25.27 -14.43
C THR A 278 3.53 26.60 -13.99
N LEU A 279 4.86 26.64 -13.85
CA LEU A 279 5.59 27.89 -13.79
C LEU A 279 6.09 28.16 -15.19
N GLU A 280 5.37 29.04 -15.89
CA GLU A 280 5.93 29.92 -16.91
C GLU A 280 7.07 30.77 -16.32
#